data_AF-A0A443KFH8-F1
#
_entry.id   AF-A0A443KFH8-F1
#
_cell.length_a   1.000
_cell.length_b   1.000
_cell.length_c   1.000
_cell.angle_alpha   90.00
_cell.angle_beta   90.00
_cell.angle_gamma   90.00
#
_symmetry.space_group_name_H-M   'P 1'
#
loop_
_entity.id
_entity.type
_entity.pdbx_description
1 polymer ?
#
loop_
_entity_poly.entity_id
_entity_poly.type
_entity_poly.pdbx_seq_one_letter_code
_entity_poly.pdbx_strand_id
1 'polypeptide(L)'
;MLDPKAQTRKTIVKEIFVIHRKPDDGLFPAWMFKDGTPQDVWDVLLTVQSGLLPRRSEITTFLSEDEANAYVNKHPVGSEIDTSLRAAIKFTDAMREKVYALMDAGRLGQPHNAGDMESPLAFDVLKEAGLIQGYNDGPDIKVLTSIGKHRLGVLKNKYGDNWTVAAVFEYCIFNLPESSPAYVAAAYQYHYYITEDDFAAGYWWRDLECLVFGVESTAIIARDMRTKASKAAGEKSSIARCERRIALLSAMESVAERNPDVLPLGAKAIAGLGLARCVEESPSLWTQGQGQVDEYLGEIRRGEAGEDLKARFFAMFPLKPPKRLKA
;
A
#
# COMPACT_ATOMS: atom_id res chain seq x y z
N MET A 1 20.79 0.71 -16.27
CA MET A 1 20.78 -0.58 -15.54
C MET A 1 20.32 -0.26 -14.13
N LEU A 2 19.38 -1.02 -13.59
CA LEU A 2 18.86 -0.82 -12.24
C LEU A 2 19.94 -1.28 -11.25
N ASP A 3 20.28 -0.48 -10.23
CA ASP A 3 21.30 -0.89 -9.25
C ASP A 3 20.82 -2.15 -8.51
N PRO A 4 21.48 -3.31 -8.65
CA PRO A 4 21.02 -4.57 -8.09
C PRO A 4 21.05 -4.59 -6.55
N LYS A 5 21.71 -3.61 -5.91
CA LYS A 5 21.76 -3.48 -4.45
C LYS A 5 20.73 -2.49 -3.90
N ALA A 6 20.12 -1.68 -4.76
CA ALA A 6 19.18 -0.66 -4.34
C ALA A 6 17.83 -1.29 -3.95
N GLN A 7 17.15 -0.66 -2.99
CA GLN A 7 15.78 -1.02 -2.65
C GLN A 7 14.86 -0.71 -3.84
N THR A 8 14.11 -1.70 -4.31
CA THR A 8 13.19 -1.52 -5.45
C THR A 8 11.75 -1.31 -5.03
N ARG A 9 11.37 -1.81 -3.85
CA ARG A 9 10.01 -1.71 -3.30
C ARG A 9 9.96 -0.78 -2.12
N LYS A 10 9.00 0.13 -2.16
CA LYS A 10 8.53 0.85 -0.97
C LYS A 10 7.63 -0.05 -0.16
N THR A 11 7.83 -0.08 1.16
CA THR A 11 6.91 -0.74 2.08
C THR A 11 6.00 0.32 2.70
N ILE A 12 4.69 0.18 2.47
CA ILE A 12 3.69 1.17 2.90
C ILE A 12 2.83 0.58 4.01
N VAL A 13 2.66 1.32 5.09
CA VAL A 13 1.73 0.96 6.17
C VAL A 13 0.30 1.04 5.65
N LYS A 14 -0.47 -0.05 5.80
CA LYS A 14 -1.86 -0.15 5.35
C LYS A 14 -2.84 -0.02 6.51
N GLU A 15 -2.55 -0.69 7.61
CA GLU A 15 -3.41 -0.74 8.79
C GLU A 15 -2.53 -0.79 10.04
N ILE A 16 -3.03 -0.25 11.15
CA ILE A 16 -2.34 -0.19 12.43
C ILE A 16 -3.36 -0.47 13.52
N PHE A 17 -3.01 -1.37 14.43
CA PHE A 17 -3.78 -1.64 15.63
C PHE A 17 -2.87 -1.61 16.85
N VAL A 18 -3.33 -0.99 17.94
CA VAL A 18 -2.68 -1.07 19.25
C VAL A 18 -3.53 -1.99 20.12
N ILE A 19 -2.91 -3.03 20.67
CA ILE A 19 -3.57 -4.03 21.49
C ILE A 19 -2.88 -4.03 22.85
N HIS A 20 -3.61 -3.66 23.89
CA HIS A 20 -3.17 -3.84 25.28
C HIS A 20 -3.35 -5.30 25.67
N ARG A 21 -2.29 -5.93 26.19
CA ARG A 21 -2.32 -7.30 26.70
C ARG A 21 -1.86 -7.35 28.15
N LYS A 22 -2.57 -8.16 28.93
CA LYS A 22 -2.25 -8.48 30.33
C LYS A 22 -1.60 -9.86 30.41
N PRO A 23 -0.84 -10.14 31.48
CA PRO A 23 -0.19 -11.44 31.68
C PRO A 23 -1.12 -12.66 31.62
N ASP A 24 -2.41 -12.49 31.92
CA ASP A 24 -3.43 -13.53 31.89
C ASP A 24 -4.09 -13.70 30.51
N ASP A 25 -3.77 -12.87 29.52
CA ASP A 25 -4.27 -13.02 28.15
C ASP A 25 -3.63 -14.21 27.43
N GLY A 26 -4.43 -14.97 26.69
CA GLY A 26 -3.99 -16.20 26.01
C GLY A 26 -2.92 -16.05 24.93
N LEU A 27 -2.59 -14.81 24.52
CA LEU A 27 -1.53 -14.49 23.56
C LEU A 27 -0.48 -13.54 24.16
N PHE A 28 -0.36 -13.50 25.49
CA PHE A 28 0.67 -12.71 26.15
C PHE A 28 2.08 -13.22 25.78
N PRO A 29 3.02 -12.34 25.37
CA PRO A 29 4.37 -12.75 25.00
C PRO A 29 5.16 -13.24 26.22
N ALA A 30 5.36 -14.56 26.31
CA ALA A 30 5.96 -15.25 27.44
C ALA A 30 7.43 -14.87 27.76
N TRP A 31 8.05 -13.98 26.98
CA TRP A 31 9.42 -13.49 27.16
C TRP A 31 9.49 -12.06 27.70
N MET A 32 8.35 -11.40 27.93
CA MET A 32 8.31 -10.01 28.40
C MET A 32 8.17 -9.96 29.92
N PHE A 33 9.29 -9.76 30.61
CA PHE A 33 9.35 -9.56 32.05
C PHE A 33 10.10 -8.27 32.36
N LYS A 34 9.62 -7.54 33.37
CA LYS A 34 10.39 -6.46 34.02
C LYS A 34 10.77 -6.95 35.41
N ASP A 35 12.06 -7.02 35.68
CA ASP A 35 12.60 -7.48 36.97
C ASP A 35 12.05 -8.86 37.39
N GLY A 36 11.86 -9.76 36.41
CA GLY A 36 11.34 -11.13 36.65
C GLY A 36 9.83 -11.23 36.85
N THR A 37 9.09 -10.12 36.76
CA THR A 37 7.63 -10.10 36.90
C THR A 37 6.96 -9.82 35.55
N PRO A 38 5.93 -10.59 35.14
CA PRO A 38 5.13 -10.25 33.97
C PRO A 38 4.48 -8.88 34.15
N GLN A 39 4.56 -8.03 33.14
CA GLN A 39 3.91 -6.71 33.13
C GLN A 39 2.93 -6.64 31.96
N ASP A 40 1.94 -5.77 32.06
CA ASP A 40 1.12 -5.39 30.91
C ASP A 40 2.01 -4.94 29.74
N VAL A 41 1.59 -5.27 28.53
CA VAL A 41 2.30 -4.91 27.30
C VAL A 41 1.36 -4.30 26.27
N TRP A 42 1.91 -3.54 25.34
CA TRP A 42 1.19 -2.94 24.23
C TRP A 42 1.78 -3.45 22.91
N ASP A 43 1.02 -4.27 22.21
CA ASP A 43 1.37 -4.77 20.89
C ASP A 43 0.89 -3.79 19.82
N VAL A 44 1.80 -3.31 18.99
CA VAL A 44 1.46 -2.61 17.75
C VAL A 44 1.51 -3.62 16.61
N LEU A 45 0.33 -3.92 16.06
CA LEU A 45 0.17 -4.74 14.86
C LEU A 45 0.13 -3.81 13.64
N LEU A 46 1.18 -3.84 12.83
CA LEU A 46 1.25 -3.16 11.55
C LEU A 46 0.93 -4.13 10.42
N THR A 47 -0.07 -3.82 9.60
CA THR A 47 -0.23 -4.47 8.30
C THR A 47 0.48 -3.62 7.26
N VAL A 48 1.49 -4.18 6.61
CA VAL A 48 2.32 -3.49 5.61
C VAL A 48 2.21 -4.16 4.24
N GLN A 49 2.53 -3.40 3.19
CA GLN A 49 2.62 -3.93 1.83
C GLN A 49 3.85 -3.38 1.12
N SER A 50 4.72 -4.27 0.64
CA SER A 50 5.90 -3.93 -0.16
C SER A 50 5.56 -4.06 -1.64
N GLY A 51 5.49 -2.94 -2.37
CA GLY A 51 5.16 -2.94 -3.79
C GLY A 51 3.79 -3.56 -4.10
N LEU A 52 3.77 -4.61 -4.93
CA LEU A 52 2.59 -5.40 -5.30
C LEU A 52 2.47 -6.75 -4.58
N LEU A 53 3.38 -7.04 -3.65
CA LEU A 53 3.31 -8.27 -2.85
C LEU A 53 2.03 -8.31 -1.99
N PRO A 54 1.61 -9.51 -1.54
CA PRO A 54 0.56 -9.65 -0.54
C PRO A 54 0.86 -8.82 0.72
N ARG A 55 -0.20 -8.42 1.43
CA ARG A 55 -0.04 -7.75 2.72
C ARG A 55 0.55 -8.73 3.73
N ARG A 56 1.46 -8.26 4.57
CA ARG A 56 1.98 -9.00 5.71
C ARG A 56 1.74 -8.22 6.99
N SER A 57 1.67 -8.92 8.11
CA SER A 57 1.49 -8.32 9.42
C SER A 57 2.76 -8.48 10.25
N GLU A 58 3.15 -7.39 10.91
CA GLU A 58 4.30 -7.31 11.79
C GLU A 58 3.81 -6.89 13.18
N ILE A 59 4.33 -7.52 14.22
CA ILE A 59 3.98 -7.22 15.62
C ILE A 59 5.22 -6.67 16.31
N THR A 60 5.09 -5.50 16.92
CA THR A 60 6.11 -4.93 17.81
C THR A 60 5.50 -4.73 19.19
N THR A 61 6.14 -5.29 20.21
CA THR A 61 5.66 -5.22 21.59
C THR A 61 6.40 -4.13 22.38
N PHE A 62 5.65 -3.31 23.12
CA PHE A 62 6.15 -2.24 23.97
C PHE A 62 5.76 -2.47 25.44
N LEU A 63 6.55 -1.92 26.36
CA LEU A 63 6.29 -2.01 27.81
C LEU A 63 5.42 -0.86 28.33
N SER A 64 5.06 0.09 27.48
CA SER A 64 4.20 1.21 27.83
C SER A 64 3.31 1.64 26.68
N GLU A 65 2.13 2.17 27.02
CA GLU A 65 1.19 2.74 26.05
C GLU A 65 1.82 3.93 25.29
N ASP A 66 2.58 4.77 25.99
CA ASP A 66 3.23 5.94 25.42
C ASP A 66 4.24 5.57 24.34
N GLU A 67 5.04 4.52 24.56
CA GLU A 67 5.99 4.01 23.55
C GLU A 67 5.26 3.44 22.33
N ALA A 68 4.17 2.68 22.55
CA ALA A 68 3.35 2.15 21.46
C ALA A 68 2.73 3.30 20.63
N ASN A 69 2.15 4.30 21.29
CA ASN A 69 1.56 5.46 20.63
C ASN A 69 2.62 6.31 19.91
N ALA A 70 3.81 6.48 20.50
CA ALA A 70 4.92 7.17 19.83
C ALA A 70 5.36 6.43 18.55
N TYR A 71 5.38 5.10 18.58
CA TYR A 71 5.67 4.28 17.41
C TYR A 71 4.58 4.40 16.33
N VAL A 72 3.30 4.36 16.69
CA VAL A 72 2.17 4.59 15.77
C VAL A 72 2.24 5.97 15.12
N ASN A 73 2.51 7.01 15.92
CA ASN A 73 2.62 8.38 15.42
C ASN A 73 3.80 8.57 14.45
N LYS A 74 4.87 7.80 14.63
CA LYS A 74 6.02 7.79 13.72
C LYS A 74 5.71 7.09 12.39
N HIS A 75 4.78 6.15 12.37
CA HIS A 75 4.47 5.29 11.23
C HIS A 75 2.98 5.32 10.86
N PRO A 76 2.38 6.49 10.55
CA PRO A 76 0.95 6.57 10.27
C PRO A 76 0.55 5.78 9.01
N VAL A 77 -0.73 5.42 8.89
CA VAL A 77 -1.26 4.73 7.70
C VAL A 77 -0.93 5.53 6.43
N GLY A 78 -0.39 4.85 5.42
CA GLY A 78 0.06 5.45 4.17
C GLY A 78 1.52 5.95 4.19
N SER A 79 2.18 5.96 5.34
CA SER A 79 3.61 6.27 5.43
C SER A 79 4.47 5.14 4.87
N GLU A 80 5.64 5.52 4.38
CA GLU A 80 6.70 4.60 4.00
C GLU A 80 7.48 4.20 5.25
N ILE A 81 7.69 2.91 5.43
CA ILE A 81 8.48 2.33 6.51
C ILE A 81 9.62 1.50 5.92
N ASP A 82 10.79 1.60 6.52
CA ASP A 82 11.89 0.68 6.24
C ASP A 82 11.65 -0.59 7.05
N THR A 83 11.14 -1.62 6.39
CA THR A 83 10.89 -2.94 6.98
C THR A 83 12.03 -3.90 6.73
N SER A 84 13.19 -3.43 6.26
CA SER A 84 14.36 -4.30 6.22
C SER A 84 14.62 -4.80 7.63
N LEU A 85 15.00 -6.09 7.76
CA LEU A 85 15.61 -6.61 8.99
C LEU A 85 16.65 -5.62 9.55
N ARG A 86 17.35 -4.89 8.68
CA ARG A 86 18.30 -3.82 9.04
C ARG A 86 17.71 -2.61 9.76
N ALA A 87 16.50 -2.17 9.42
CA ALA A 87 15.86 -1.04 10.09
C ALA A 87 15.07 -1.46 11.34
N ALA A 88 14.48 -2.67 11.33
CA ALA A 88 13.80 -3.23 12.50
C ALA A 88 14.78 -3.62 13.61
N ILE A 89 16.01 -3.97 13.27
CA ILE A 89 17.02 -4.48 14.20
C ILE A 89 18.11 -3.42 14.37
N LYS A 90 18.17 -2.77 15.54
CA LYS A 90 19.46 -2.27 16.05
C LYS A 90 20.34 -3.51 16.27
N PHE A 91 21.13 -3.93 15.27
CA PHE A 91 21.85 -5.20 15.27
C PHE A 91 22.80 -5.32 16.47
N THR A 92 22.27 -5.84 17.58
CA THR A 92 23.04 -6.34 18.71
C THR A 92 23.59 -7.71 18.35
N ASP A 93 24.71 -8.08 18.99
CA ASP A 93 25.33 -9.40 18.79
C ASP A 93 24.33 -10.54 19.05
N ALA A 94 23.40 -10.37 20.00
CA ALA A 94 22.35 -11.33 20.30
C ALA A 94 21.41 -11.64 19.11
N MET A 95 21.11 -10.66 18.26
CA MET A 95 20.25 -10.89 17.09
C MET A 95 21.00 -11.57 15.96
N ARG A 96 22.29 -11.23 15.79
CA ARG A 96 23.18 -11.90 14.84
C ARG A 96 23.26 -13.39 15.15
N GLU A 97 23.40 -13.76 16.42
CA GLU A 97 23.35 -15.16 16.87
C GLU A 97 22.00 -15.83 16.58
N LYS A 98 20.87 -15.11 16.69
CA LYS A 98 19.55 -15.66 16.33
C LYS A 98 19.43 -15.94 14.83
N VAL A 99 19.92 -15.04 13.97
CA VAL A 99 19.96 -15.26 12.52
C VAL A 99 20.83 -16.46 12.19
N TYR A 100 22.01 -16.56 12.81
CA TYR A 100 22.89 -17.71 12.67
C TYR A 100 22.17 -18.99 13.06
N ALA A 101 21.51 -19.03 14.22
CA ALA A 101 20.74 -20.17 14.67
C ALA A 101 19.61 -20.57 13.71
N LEU A 102 18.91 -19.61 13.08
CA LEU A 102 17.84 -19.89 12.11
C LEU A 102 18.36 -20.46 10.80
N MET A 103 19.44 -19.87 10.26
CA MET A 103 20.16 -20.43 9.11
C MET A 103 20.68 -21.83 9.43
N ASP A 104 21.26 -21.97 10.62
CA ASP A 104 21.84 -23.23 11.09
C ASP A 104 20.78 -24.32 11.29
N ALA A 105 19.56 -23.95 11.68
CA ALA A 105 18.46 -24.89 11.80
C ALA A 105 17.78 -25.23 10.46
N GLY A 106 18.17 -24.60 9.34
CA GLY A 106 17.47 -24.72 8.06
C GLY A 106 16.03 -24.19 8.12
N ARG A 107 15.74 -23.27 9.07
CA ARG A 107 14.37 -22.80 9.37
C ARG A 107 14.01 -21.46 8.73
N LEU A 108 14.87 -20.93 7.88
CA LEU A 108 14.50 -19.87 6.95
C LEU A 108 13.80 -20.56 5.77
N GLY A 109 12.49 -20.83 5.89
CA GLY A 109 11.65 -21.50 4.88
C GLY A 109 10.82 -22.67 5.46
N GLN A 110 9.54 -22.77 5.08
CA GLN A 110 8.63 -23.91 5.35
C GLN A 110 7.75 -24.14 4.09
N PRO A 111 7.27 -25.38 3.82
CA PRO A 111 7.71 -26.16 2.64
C PRO A 111 6.62 -26.48 1.57
N HIS A 112 7.06 -26.89 0.36
CA HIS A 112 6.66 -28.12 -0.41
C HIS A 112 6.77 -27.97 -1.96
N ASN A 113 7.56 -28.86 -2.62
CA ASN A 113 7.69 -29.30 -4.05
C ASN A 113 7.05 -28.40 -5.16
N ALA A 114 7.65 -28.07 -6.31
CA ALA A 114 8.71 -28.65 -7.15
C ALA A 114 9.32 -27.52 -8.03
N GLY A 115 10.59 -27.64 -8.43
CA GLY A 115 11.37 -26.53 -9.01
C GLY A 115 11.93 -26.79 -10.40
N ASP A 116 11.91 -25.75 -11.23
CA ASP A 116 12.60 -25.68 -12.52
C ASP A 116 14.14 -25.63 -12.33
N MET A 117 14.90 -25.95 -13.38
CA MET A 117 16.37 -26.04 -13.36
C MET A 117 17.06 -24.71 -13.00
N GLU A 118 18.30 -24.83 -12.50
CA GLU A 118 19.24 -23.75 -12.15
C GLU A 118 19.23 -22.60 -13.16
N SER A 119 19.14 -21.37 -12.64
CA SER A 119 18.89 -20.21 -13.49
C SER A 119 20.09 -19.24 -13.56
N PRO A 120 20.55 -18.87 -14.77
CA PRO A 120 21.69 -17.98 -14.94
C PRO A 120 21.50 -16.56 -14.37
N LEU A 121 20.27 -16.04 -14.39
CA LEU A 121 19.99 -14.65 -13.99
C LEU A 121 20.39 -14.36 -12.54
N ALA A 122 20.22 -15.31 -11.62
CA ALA A 122 20.58 -15.11 -10.22
C ALA A 122 22.09 -14.86 -10.07
N PHE A 123 22.91 -15.63 -10.77
CA PHE A 123 24.36 -15.44 -10.78
C PHE A 123 24.76 -14.14 -11.47
N ASP A 124 24.13 -13.78 -12.59
CA ASP A 124 24.40 -12.52 -13.29
C ASP A 124 24.12 -11.31 -12.39
N VAL A 125 22.99 -11.31 -11.67
CA VAL A 125 22.62 -10.25 -10.74
C VAL A 125 23.60 -10.15 -9.57
N LEU A 126 24.00 -11.29 -8.99
CA LEU A 126 24.98 -11.31 -7.88
C LEU A 126 26.37 -10.86 -8.34
N LYS A 127 26.76 -11.20 -9.57
CA LYS A 127 28.00 -10.74 -10.19
C LYS A 127 27.97 -9.24 -10.46
N GLU A 128 26.88 -8.72 -11.02
CA GLU A 128 26.70 -7.28 -11.25
C GLU A 128 26.69 -6.49 -9.93
N ALA A 129 26.11 -7.05 -8.86
CA ALA A 129 26.19 -6.50 -7.51
C ALA A 129 27.61 -6.59 -6.88
N GLY A 130 28.53 -7.31 -7.54
CA GLY A 130 29.89 -7.58 -7.10
C GLY A 130 29.94 -8.43 -5.84
N LEU A 131 28.95 -9.30 -5.60
CA LEU A 131 28.91 -10.19 -4.44
C LEU A 131 29.62 -11.52 -4.70
N ILE A 132 29.72 -11.90 -5.97
CA ILE A 132 30.49 -13.05 -6.45
C ILE A 132 31.44 -12.61 -7.56
N GLN A 133 32.54 -13.35 -7.73
CA GLN A 133 33.53 -13.08 -8.79
C GLN A 133 33.09 -13.66 -10.14
N GLY A 134 32.34 -14.75 -10.10
CA GLY A 134 31.85 -15.51 -11.25
C GLY A 134 31.06 -16.72 -10.77
N TYR A 135 30.47 -17.47 -11.71
CA TYR A 135 29.63 -18.64 -11.41
C TYR A 135 30.36 -19.70 -10.56
N ASN A 136 31.67 -19.87 -10.80
CA ASN A 136 32.52 -20.85 -10.10
C ASN A 136 33.60 -20.22 -9.21
N ASP A 137 33.69 -18.88 -9.18
CA ASP A 137 34.83 -18.16 -8.57
C ASP A 137 34.55 -17.73 -7.11
N GLY A 138 33.39 -18.13 -6.58
CA GLY A 138 33.02 -17.91 -5.18
C GLY A 138 32.72 -16.44 -4.82
N PRO A 139 32.56 -16.15 -3.51
CA PRO A 139 32.18 -14.83 -3.02
C PRO A 139 33.29 -13.80 -3.16
N ASP A 140 32.90 -12.54 -3.37
CA ASP A 140 33.84 -11.42 -3.40
C ASP A 140 34.52 -11.19 -2.05
N ILE A 141 35.71 -10.59 -2.06
CA ILE A 141 36.50 -10.34 -0.85
C ILE A 141 35.73 -9.52 0.19
N LYS A 142 34.82 -8.62 -0.23
CA LYS A 142 34.00 -7.83 0.69
C LYS A 142 33.01 -8.70 1.48
N VAL A 143 32.46 -9.74 0.85
CA VAL A 143 31.55 -10.71 1.47
C VAL A 143 32.32 -11.50 2.52
N LEU A 144 33.47 -12.04 2.14
CA LEU A 144 34.34 -12.82 3.04
C LEU A 144 34.82 -11.99 4.24
N THR A 145 35.19 -10.73 4.00
CA THR A 145 35.62 -9.80 5.05
C THR A 145 34.49 -9.49 6.02
N SER A 146 33.27 -9.28 5.52
CA SER A 146 32.09 -8.96 6.35
C SER A 146 31.62 -10.14 7.21
N ILE A 147 31.78 -11.37 6.73
CA ILE A 147 31.38 -12.58 7.48
C ILE A 147 32.42 -12.91 8.55
N GLY A 148 33.70 -12.74 8.22
CA GLY A 148 34.81 -13.03 9.12
C GLY A 148 35.20 -14.51 9.17
N LYS A 149 36.47 -14.75 9.53
CA LYS A 149 37.11 -16.08 9.42
C LYS A 149 36.42 -17.17 10.24
N HIS A 150 35.96 -16.84 11.44
CA HIS A 150 35.31 -17.81 12.33
C HIS A 150 34.00 -18.32 11.72
N ARG A 151 33.09 -17.40 11.36
CA ARG A 151 31.79 -17.76 10.78
C ARG A 151 31.95 -18.45 9.43
N LEU A 152 32.93 -18.02 8.62
CA LEU A 152 33.28 -18.71 7.39
C LEU A 152 33.66 -20.19 7.60
N GLY A 153 34.40 -20.50 8.68
CA GLY A 153 34.72 -21.88 9.05
C GLY A 153 33.48 -22.69 9.40
N VAL A 154 32.51 -22.09 10.11
CA VAL A 154 31.22 -22.71 10.42
C VAL A 154 30.45 -23.03 9.13
N LEU A 155 30.32 -22.05 8.23
CA LEU A 155 29.59 -22.22 6.97
C LEU A 155 30.21 -23.32 6.10
N LYS A 156 31.54 -23.37 6.00
CA LYS A 156 32.27 -24.42 5.26
C LYS A 156 32.04 -25.81 5.84
N ASN A 157 32.16 -25.96 7.15
CA ASN A 157 31.95 -27.24 7.82
C ASN A 157 30.53 -27.75 7.67
N LYS A 158 29.55 -26.83 7.61
CA LYS A 158 28.14 -27.17 7.59
C LYS A 158 27.60 -27.45 6.19
N TYR A 159 27.92 -26.58 5.24
CA TYR A 159 27.29 -26.58 3.92
C TYR A 159 28.17 -27.18 2.82
N GLY A 160 29.36 -27.71 3.19
CA GLY A 160 30.25 -28.38 2.25
C GLY A 160 30.57 -27.47 1.07
N ASP A 161 30.40 -27.96 -0.15
CA ASP A 161 30.70 -27.23 -1.39
C ASP A 161 29.78 -26.02 -1.61
N ASN A 162 28.58 -26.00 -1.02
CA ASN A 162 27.60 -24.92 -1.15
C ASN A 162 27.83 -23.75 -0.16
N TRP A 163 28.93 -23.77 0.62
CA TRP A 163 29.21 -22.74 1.63
C TRP A 163 29.23 -21.31 1.06
N THR A 164 29.60 -21.15 -0.21
CA THR A 164 29.67 -19.87 -0.92
C THR A 164 28.29 -19.23 -1.05
N VAL A 165 27.26 -20.01 -1.35
CA VAL A 165 25.86 -19.58 -1.44
C VAL A 165 25.37 -19.10 -0.07
N ALA A 166 25.61 -19.89 0.97
CA ALA A 166 25.24 -19.52 2.33
C ALA A 166 25.92 -18.23 2.78
N ALA A 167 27.20 -18.04 2.44
CA ALA A 167 27.95 -16.83 2.74
C ALA A 167 27.36 -15.58 2.05
N VAL A 168 27.07 -15.66 0.75
CA VAL A 168 26.49 -14.54 0.00
C VAL A 168 25.11 -14.17 0.55
N PHE A 169 24.26 -15.15 0.85
CA PHE A 169 22.95 -14.88 1.44
C PHE A 169 23.04 -14.27 2.83
N GLU A 170 23.92 -14.80 3.70
CA GLU A 170 24.17 -14.22 5.02
C GLU A 170 24.63 -12.75 4.92
N TYR A 171 25.51 -12.44 3.96
CA TYR A 171 25.89 -11.06 3.69
C TYR A 171 24.71 -10.19 3.26
N CYS A 172 23.85 -10.67 2.35
CA CYS A 172 22.67 -9.94 1.89
C CYS A 172 21.71 -9.64 3.05
N ILE A 173 21.49 -10.58 3.98
CA ILE A 173 20.65 -10.39 5.17
C ILE A 173 21.08 -9.17 5.98
N PHE A 174 22.39 -8.97 6.15
CA PHE A 174 22.90 -7.89 6.98
C PHE A 174 23.14 -6.58 6.23
N ASN A 175 23.40 -6.63 4.93
CA ASN A 175 23.93 -5.48 4.20
C ASN A 175 22.97 -4.90 3.16
N LEU A 176 22.01 -5.67 2.66
CA LEU A 176 21.15 -5.27 1.54
C LEU A 176 19.66 -5.22 1.91
N PRO A 177 18.86 -4.34 1.27
CA PRO A 177 17.41 -4.36 1.41
C PRO A 177 16.81 -5.67 0.90
N GLU A 178 15.80 -6.19 1.58
CA GLU A 178 15.09 -7.44 1.20
C GLU A 178 14.49 -7.39 -0.21
N SER A 179 14.13 -6.20 -0.69
CA SER A 179 13.60 -6.00 -2.04
C SER A 179 14.67 -5.67 -3.10
N SER A 180 15.96 -5.69 -2.75
CA SER A 180 17.00 -5.52 -3.76
C SER A 180 17.13 -6.79 -4.63
N PRO A 181 17.36 -6.67 -5.94
CA PRO A 181 17.56 -7.83 -6.81
C PRO A 181 18.66 -8.78 -6.30
N ALA A 182 19.74 -8.24 -5.72
CA ALA A 182 20.81 -9.04 -5.16
C ALA A 182 20.39 -9.83 -3.91
N TYR A 183 19.54 -9.27 -3.05
CA TYR A 183 18.97 -10.04 -1.93
C TYR A 183 18.09 -11.17 -2.45
N VAL A 184 17.17 -10.87 -3.37
CA VAL A 184 16.24 -11.84 -3.96
C VAL A 184 16.98 -12.96 -4.69
N ALA A 185 18.04 -12.63 -5.45
CA ALA A 185 18.89 -13.61 -6.11
C ALA A 185 19.65 -14.51 -5.11
N ALA A 186 20.18 -13.93 -4.02
CA ALA A 186 20.83 -14.70 -2.97
C ALA A 186 19.84 -15.60 -2.20
N ALA A 187 18.63 -15.13 -1.96
CA ALA A 187 17.56 -15.92 -1.35
C ALA A 187 17.17 -17.11 -2.23
N TYR A 188 16.98 -16.89 -3.54
CA TYR A 188 16.77 -17.96 -4.52
C TYR A 188 17.85 -19.02 -4.43
N GLN A 189 19.13 -18.63 -4.53
CA GLN A 189 20.24 -19.60 -4.48
C GLN A 189 20.29 -20.34 -3.14
N TYR A 190 20.07 -19.63 -2.03
CA TYR A 190 20.04 -20.27 -0.71
C TYR A 190 18.94 -21.32 -0.62
N HIS A 191 17.73 -21.01 -1.07
CA HIS A 191 16.64 -21.98 -1.01
C HIS A 191 16.86 -23.17 -1.95
N TYR A 192 17.44 -22.92 -3.13
CA TYR A 192 17.73 -23.97 -4.10
C TYR A 192 18.87 -24.90 -3.64
N TYR A 193 20.02 -24.36 -3.21
CA TYR A 193 21.21 -25.16 -2.90
C TYR A 193 21.39 -25.55 -1.43
N ILE A 194 20.78 -24.82 -0.50
CA ILE A 194 21.01 -25.02 0.95
C ILE A 194 19.81 -25.68 1.61
N THR A 195 18.60 -25.18 1.37
CA THR A 195 17.40 -25.76 1.98
C THR A 195 16.72 -26.80 1.09
N GLU A 196 17.10 -26.89 -0.19
CA GLU A 196 16.47 -27.74 -1.20
C GLU A 196 14.94 -27.52 -1.24
N ASP A 197 14.51 -26.27 -1.06
CA ASP A 197 13.11 -25.84 -1.10
C ASP A 197 12.82 -25.21 -2.46
N ASP A 198 12.57 -26.09 -3.43
CA ASP A 198 12.24 -25.77 -4.80
C ASP A 198 11.07 -24.79 -4.97
N PHE A 199 10.08 -24.83 -4.08
CA PHE A 199 8.90 -23.98 -4.15
C PHE A 199 9.23 -22.56 -3.71
N ALA A 200 9.95 -22.41 -2.60
CA ALA A 200 10.49 -21.13 -2.19
C ALA A 200 11.42 -20.56 -3.26
N ALA A 201 12.33 -21.39 -3.79
CA ALA A 201 13.20 -21.01 -4.89
C ALA A 201 12.38 -20.53 -6.11
N GLY A 202 11.34 -21.24 -6.51
CA GLY A 202 10.45 -20.83 -7.61
C GLY A 202 9.78 -19.47 -7.39
N TYR A 203 9.37 -19.15 -6.17
CA TYR A 203 8.84 -17.81 -5.84
C TYR A 203 9.91 -16.73 -5.94
N TRP A 204 11.08 -16.94 -5.31
CA TRP A 204 12.17 -15.97 -5.38
C TRP A 204 12.67 -15.78 -6.80
N TRP A 205 12.65 -16.83 -7.61
CA TRP A 205 12.98 -16.76 -9.03
C TRP A 205 12.00 -15.86 -9.79
N ARG A 206 10.70 -16.11 -9.66
CA ARG A 206 9.68 -15.28 -10.32
C ARG A 206 9.74 -13.83 -9.83
N ASP A 207 10.00 -13.65 -8.54
CA ASP A 207 10.17 -12.33 -7.94
C ASP A 207 11.37 -11.59 -8.54
N LEU A 208 12.49 -12.30 -8.72
CA LEU A 208 13.69 -11.76 -9.35
C LEU A 208 13.43 -11.31 -10.78
N GLU A 209 12.74 -12.12 -11.59
CA GLU A 209 12.36 -11.74 -12.96
C GLU A 209 11.49 -10.47 -12.97
N CYS A 210 10.49 -10.40 -12.09
CA CYS A 210 9.63 -9.22 -11.98
C CYS A 210 10.40 -7.95 -11.64
N LEU A 211 11.41 -8.05 -10.77
CA LEU A 211 12.27 -6.95 -10.37
C LEU A 211 13.24 -6.54 -11.47
N VAL A 212 13.97 -7.50 -12.04
CA VAL A 212 15.02 -7.22 -13.04
C VAL A 212 14.43 -6.69 -14.34
N PHE A 213 13.30 -7.24 -14.80
CA PHE A 213 12.64 -6.77 -16.02
C PHE A 213 11.73 -5.55 -15.80
N GLY A 214 11.65 -5.01 -14.59
CA GLY A 214 10.85 -3.82 -14.29
C GLY A 214 9.34 -4.00 -14.50
N VAL A 215 8.85 -5.23 -14.42
CA VAL A 215 7.42 -5.55 -14.59
C VAL A 215 6.63 -4.88 -13.47
N GLU A 216 7.11 -4.99 -12.23
CA GLU A 216 6.42 -4.44 -11.07
C GLU A 216 6.40 -2.91 -11.08
N SER A 217 7.52 -2.26 -11.42
CA SER A 217 7.58 -0.79 -11.51
C SER A 217 6.61 -0.26 -12.57
N THR A 218 6.54 -0.92 -13.73
CA THR A 218 5.59 -0.59 -14.80
C THR A 218 4.14 -0.75 -14.34
N ALA A 219 3.83 -1.84 -13.63
CA ALA A 219 2.49 -2.09 -13.10
C ALA A 219 2.07 -1.06 -12.04
N ILE A 220 2.99 -0.63 -11.17
CA ILE A 220 2.74 0.44 -10.18
C ILE A 220 2.43 1.76 -10.89
N ILE A 221 3.23 2.15 -11.89
CA ILE A 221 2.99 3.37 -12.68
C ILE A 221 1.60 3.33 -13.33
N ALA A 222 1.24 2.21 -13.96
CA ALA A 222 -0.06 2.05 -14.60
C ALA A 222 -1.23 2.16 -13.60
N ARG A 223 -1.09 1.55 -12.43
CA ARG A 223 -2.09 1.66 -11.35
C ARG A 223 -2.25 3.10 -10.88
N ASP A 224 -1.15 3.80 -10.63
CA ASP A 224 -1.17 5.17 -10.13
C ASP A 224 -1.76 6.14 -11.16
N MET A 225 -1.45 5.96 -12.45
CA MET A 225 -2.09 6.71 -13.53
C MET A 225 -3.60 6.48 -13.55
N ARG A 226 -4.06 5.24 -13.40
CA ARG A 226 -5.49 4.92 -13.36
C ARG A 226 -6.18 5.57 -12.16
N THR A 227 -5.57 5.51 -10.98
CA THR A 227 -6.10 6.16 -9.78
C THR A 227 -6.20 7.68 -9.95
N LYS A 228 -5.18 8.33 -10.52
CA LYS A 228 -5.21 9.77 -10.83
C LYS A 228 -6.31 10.12 -11.83
N ALA A 229 -6.42 9.34 -12.91
CA ALA A 229 -7.46 9.53 -13.92
C ALA A 229 -8.87 9.37 -13.33
N SER A 230 -9.10 8.39 -12.46
CA SER A 230 -10.38 8.20 -11.77
C SER A 230 -10.74 9.37 -10.86
N LYS A 231 -9.77 9.93 -10.10
CA LYS A 231 -9.99 11.12 -9.27
C LYS A 231 -10.33 12.35 -10.13
N ALA A 232 -9.52 12.62 -11.15
CA ALA A 232 -9.73 13.75 -12.05
C ALA A 232 -11.09 13.65 -12.80
N ALA A 233 -11.49 12.44 -13.21
CA ALA A 233 -12.79 12.22 -13.81
C ALA A 233 -13.95 12.48 -12.83
N GLY A 234 -13.80 12.05 -11.57
CA GLY A 234 -14.75 12.34 -10.50
C GLY A 234 -14.90 13.84 -10.23
N GLU A 235 -13.79 14.56 -10.14
CA GLU A 235 -13.76 16.03 -9.97
C GLU A 235 -14.43 16.74 -11.15
N LYS A 236 -14.07 16.38 -12.39
CA LYS A 236 -14.69 16.94 -13.59
C LYS A 236 -16.19 16.69 -13.65
N SER A 237 -16.63 15.48 -13.26
CA SER A 237 -18.05 15.13 -13.19
C SER A 237 -18.78 15.95 -12.13
N SER A 238 -18.17 16.16 -10.96
CA SER A 238 -18.70 17.01 -9.88
C SER A 238 -18.85 18.46 -10.31
N ILE A 239 -17.82 19.04 -10.94
CA ILE A 239 -17.85 20.41 -11.49
C ILE A 239 -18.96 20.54 -12.53
N ALA A 240 -19.02 19.64 -13.51
CA ALA A 240 -20.07 19.66 -14.55
C ALA A 240 -21.48 19.48 -13.95
N ARG A 241 -21.63 18.73 -12.85
CA ARG A 241 -22.91 18.64 -12.12
C ARG A 241 -23.26 19.96 -11.43
N CYS A 242 -22.28 20.65 -10.84
CA CYS A 242 -22.47 21.96 -10.25
C CYS A 242 -22.89 23.00 -11.31
N GLU A 243 -22.18 23.07 -12.43
CA GLU A 243 -22.48 23.95 -13.56
C GLU A 243 -23.89 23.72 -14.11
N ARG A 244 -24.31 22.46 -14.29
CA ARG A 244 -25.69 22.12 -14.71
C ARG A 244 -26.74 22.65 -13.74
N ARG A 245 -26.52 22.53 -12.43
CA ARG A 245 -27.46 23.04 -11.40
C ARG A 245 -27.58 24.56 -11.44
N ILE A 246 -26.44 25.25 -11.55
CA ILE A 246 -26.40 26.71 -11.66
C ILE A 246 -27.10 27.18 -12.95
N ALA A 247 -26.77 26.55 -14.08
CA ALA A 247 -27.35 26.89 -15.38
C ALA A 247 -28.86 26.64 -15.39
N LEU A 248 -29.32 25.50 -14.86
CA LEU A 248 -30.74 25.16 -14.78
C LEU A 248 -31.51 26.16 -13.92
N LEU A 249 -31.01 26.48 -12.73
CA LEU A 249 -31.70 27.42 -11.85
C LEU A 249 -31.76 28.82 -12.48
N SER A 250 -30.68 29.29 -13.08
CA SER A 250 -30.65 30.59 -13.77
C SER A 250 -31.60 30.63 -14.97
N ALA A 251 -31.73 29.52 -15.71
CA ALA A 251 -32.70 29.43 -16.80
C ALA A 251 -34.15 29.41 -16.28
N MET A 252 -34.42 28.72 -15.16
CA MET A 252 -35.73 28.74 -14.50
C MET A 252 -36.11 30.14 -14.03
N GLU A 253 -35.18 30.88 -13.42
CA GLU A 253 -35.39 32.28 -13.02
C GLU A 253 -35.72 33.14 -14.25
N SER A 254 -34.97 33.00 -15.34
CA SER A 254 -35.24 33.76 -16.56
C SER A 254 -36.60 33.42 -17.19
N VAL A 255 -37.06 32.17 -17.10
CA VAL A 255 -38.41 31.77 -17.53
C VAL A 255 -39.48 32.42 -16.65
N ALA A 256 -39.28 32.39 -15.33
CA ALA A 256 -40.22 32.97 -14.36
C ALA A 256 -40.30 34.51 -14.49
N GLU A 257 -39.19 35.19 -14.73
CA GLU A 257 -39.15 36.64 -14.96
C GLU A 257 -39.88 37.06 -16.23
N ARG A 258 -39.71 36.29 -17.32
CA ARG A 258 -40.36 36.60 -18.61
C ARG A 258 -41.85 36.27 -18.62
N ASN A 259 -42.28 35.29 -17.82
CA ASN A 259 -43.66 34.89 -17.74
C ASN A 259 -44.04 34.45 -16.31
N PRO A 260 -44.38 35.40 -15.42
CA PRO A 260 -44.68 35.10 -14.02
C PRO A 260 -45.85 34.12 -13.83
N ASP A 261 -46.78 34.06 -14.79
CA ASP A 261 -47.98 33.20 -14.72
C ASP A 261 -47.66 31.71 -14.77
N VAL A 262 -46.43 31.32 -15.11
CA VAL A 262 -46.00 29.91 -15.11
C VAL A 262 -45.59 29.40 -13.73
N LEU A 263 -45.34 30.29 -12.75
CA LEU A 263 -44.92 29.91 -11.39
C LEU A 263 -45.87 28.94 -10.67
N PRO A 264 -47.22 29.09 -10.75
CA PRO A 264 -48.16 28.15 -10.16
C PRO A 264 -48.08 26.72 -10.71
N LEU A 265 -47.51 26.51 -11.91
CA LEU A 265 -47.31 25.18 -12.50
C LEU A 265 -46.26 24.35 -11.76
N GLY A 266 -45.43 25.02 -10.94
CA GLY A 266 -44.45 24.40 -10.05
C GLY A 266 -43.08 24.17 -10.68
N ALA A 267 -42.10 23.88 -9.81
CA ALA A 267 -40.69 23.82 -10.16
C ALA A 267 -40.35 22.86 -11.31
N LYS A 268 -41.02 21.70 -11.39
CA LYS A 268 -40.76 20.71 -12.44
C LYS A 268 -41.16 21.20 -13.83
N ALA A 269 -42.30 21.87 -13.95
CA ALA A 269 -42.76 22.42 -15.23
C ALA A 269 -41.82 23.53 -15.72
N ILE A 270 -41.41 24.42 -14.82
CA ILE A 270 -40.47 25.51 -15.14
C ILE A 270 -39.08 24.96 -15.48
N ALA A 271 -38.60 23.96 -14.76
CA ALA A 271 -37.33 23.30 -15.07
C ALA A 271 -37.36 22.64 -16.46
N GLY A 272 -38.49 22.06 -16.88
CA GLY A 272 -38.63 21.52 -18.23
C GLY A 272 -38.47 22.58 -19.33
N LEU A 273 -39.04 23.78 -19.12
CA LEU A 273 -38.89 24.91 -20.03
C LEU A 273 -37.47 25.49 -20.01
N GLY A 274 -36.87 25.62 -18.83
CA GLY A 274 -35.50 26.09 -18.66
C GLY A 274 -34.47 25.13 -19.26
N LEU A 275 -34.68 23.82 -19.15
CA LEU A 275 -33.79 22.79 -19.68
C LEU A 275 -33.59 22.92 -21.18
N ALA A 276 -34.65 23.15 -21.95
CA ALA A 276 -34.55 23.29 -23.40
C ALA A 276 -33.54 24.39 -23.79
N ARG A 277 -33.60 25.52 -23.08
CA ARG A 277 -32.67 26.63 -23.24
C ARG A 277 -31.25 26.29 -22.80
N CYS A 278 -31.10 25.60 -21.66
CA CYS A 278 -29.78 25.16 -21.20
C CYS A 278 -29.09 24.20 -22.19
N VAL A 279 -29.85 23.31 -22.83
CA VAL A 279 -29.34 22.39 -23.85
C VAL A 279 -28.90 23.13 -25.11
N GLU A 280 -29.65 24.16 -25.51
CA GLU A 280 -29.31 25.01 -26.65
C GLU A 280 -28.05 25.86 -26.40
N GLU A 281 -27.96 26.50 -25.22
CA GLU A 281 -26.85 27.38 -24.84
C GLU A 281 -25.56 26.59 -24.51
N SER A 282 -25.66 25.34 -24.04
CA SER A 282 -24.50 24.55 -23.61
C SER A 282 -24.68 23.04 -23.88
N PRO A 283 -24.78 22.62 -25.15
CA PRO A 283 -25.12 21.23 -25.50
C PRO A 283 -24.12 20.21 -24.94
N SER A 284 -22.83 20.54 -24.95
CA SER A 284 -21.76 19.66 -24.45
C SER A 284 -21.93 19.33 -22.96
N LEU A 285 -22.29 20.32 -22.15
CA LEU A 285 -22.53 20.17 -20.70
C LEU A 285 -23.74 19.27 -20.41
N TRP A 286 -24.76 19.33 -21.27
CA TRP A 286 -26.04 18.65 -21.04
C TRP A 286 -26.16 17.27 -21.66
N THR A 287 -25.19 16.82 -22.48
CA THR A 287 -25.17 15.50 -23.13
C THR A 287 -25.49 14.32 -22.18
N GLN A 288 -25.04 14.39 -20.91
CA GLN A 288 -25.26 13.35 -19.89
C GLN A 288 -26.26 13.75 -18.80
N GLY A 289 -26.80 14.98 -18.81
CA GLY A 289 -27.55 15.56 -17.68
C GLY A 289 -29.06 15.72 -17.88
N GLN A 290 -29.56 15.61 -19.11
CA GLN A 290 -30.98 15.89 -19.41
C GLN A 290 -31.96 15.01 -18.63
N GLY A 291 -31.61 13.74 -18.38
CA GLY A 291 -32.45 12.80 -17.62
C GLY A 291 -32.43 12.97 -16.10
N GLN A 292 -31.60 13.88 -15.56
CA GLN A 292 -31.34 14.01 -14.11
C GLN A 292 -31.95 15.28 -13.49
N VAL A 293 -32.85 15.96 -14.20
CA VAL A 293 -33.42 17.25 -13.79
C VAL A 293 -34.11 17.17 -12.43
N ASP A 294 -34.91 16.14 -12.18
CA ASP A 294 -35.58 15.93 -10.89
C ASP A 294 -34.57 15.76 -9.74
N GLU A 295 -33.43 15.12 -10.02
CA GLU A 295 -32.34 14.93 -9.07
C GLU A 295 -31.67 16.26 -8.73
N TYR A 296 -31.35 17.08 -9.75
CA TYR A 296 -30.77 18.42 -9.57
C TYR A 296 -31.67 19.33 -8.74
N LEU A 297 -32.97 19.34 -9.02
CA LEU A 297 -33.94 20.11 -8.22
C LEU A 297 -34.00 19.60 -6.77
N GLY A 298 -33.95 18.28 -6.58
CA GLY A 298 -33.88 17.66 -5.27
C GLY A 298 -32.66 18.11 -4.47
N GLU A 299 -31.47 18.08 -5.08
CA GLU A 299 -30.22 18.50 -4.47
C GLU A 299 -30.22 19.99 -4.10
N ILE A 300 -30.71 20.86 -5.00
CA ILE A 300 -30.85 22.29 -4.74
C ILE A 300 -31.79 22.53 -3.55
N ARG A 301 -32.96 21.86 -3.53
CA ARG A 301 -33.94 22.00 -2.44
C ARG A 301 -33.39 21.53 -1.09
N ARG A 302 -32.58 20.46 -1.07
CA ARG A 302 -31.95 19.93 0.15
C ARG A 302 -30.76 20.77 0.63
N GLY A 303 -30.17 21.60 -0.23
CA GLY A 303 -28.97 22.41 0.08
C GLY A 303 -27.66 21.70 -0.25
N GLU A 304 -27.71 20.49 -0.79
CA GLU A 304 -26.53 19.74 -1.25
C GLU A 304 -25.80 20.42 -2.41
N ALA A 305 -26.48 21.34 -3.10
CA ALA A 305 -25.91 22.17 -4.15
C ALA A 305 -25.31 23.50 -3.65
N GLY A 306 -25.39 23.79 -2.34
CA GLY A 306 -25.03 25.07 -1.74
C GLY A 306 -26.25 25.87 -1.29
N GLU A 307 -26.10 26.61 -0.19
CA GLU A 307 -27.21 27.39 0.40
C GLU A 307 -27.66 28.56 -0.48
N ASP A 308 -26.79 29.11 -1.34
CA ASP A 308 -27.15 30.16 -2.31
C ASP A 308 -28.20 29.67 -3.32
N LEU A 309 -27.95 28.53 -3.98
CA LEU A 309 -28.89 27.95 -4.95
C LEU A 309 -30.21 27.57 -4.29
N LYS A 310 -30.17 27.11 -3.04
CA LYS A 310 -31.36 26.81 -2.24
C LYS A 310 -32.17 28.07 -1.94
N ALA A 311 -31.52 29.15 -1.51
CA ALA A 311 -32.17 30.43 -1.24
C ALA A 311 -32.86 30.97 -2.50
N ARG A 312 -32.15 30.97 -3.63
CA ARG A 312 -32.68 31.34 -4.95
C ARG A 312 -33.88 30.49 -5.37
N PHE A 313 -33.80 29.17 -5.17
CA PHE A 313 -34.91 28.27 -5.45
C PHE A 313 -36.16 28.58 -4.61
N PHE A 314 -36.00 28.80 -3.30
CA PHE A 314 -37.12 29.12 -2.41
C PHE A 314 -37.67 30.54 -2.60
N ALA A 315 -36.90 31.47 -3.18
CA ALA A 315 -37.41 32.77 -3.60
C ALA A 315 -38.46 32.63 -4.72
N MET A 316 -38.26 31.68 -5.65
CA MET A 316 -39.26 31.36 -6.69
C MET A 316 -40.39 30.47 -6.17
N PHE A 317 -40.08 29.50 -5.31
CA PHE A 317 -41.01 28.49 -4.83
C PHE A 317 -41.04 28.44 -3.29
N PRO A 318 -41.69 29.42 -2.64
CA PRO A 318 -41.74 29.46 -1.18
C PRO A 318 -42.40 28.20 -0.60
N LEU A 319 -41.92 27.79 0.57
CA LEU A 319 -42.50 26.64 1.29
C LEU A 319 -43.99 26.88 1.51
N LYS A 320 -44.82 25.92 1.09
CA LYS A 320 -46.25 25.97 1.41
C LYS A 320 -46.38 26.01 2.93
N PRO A 321 -47.14 26.97 3.50
CA PRO A 321 -47.37 26.99 4.93
C PRO A 321 -48.00 25.66 5.36
N PRO A 322 -47.64 25.13 6.54
CA PRO A 322 -48.22 23.88 7.02
C PRO A 322 -49.74 24.01 7.00
N LYS A 323 -50.42 23.00 6.41
CA LYS A 323 -51.88 22.96 6.43
C LYS A 323 -52.30 23.04 7.90
N ARG A 324 -53.02 24.10 8.26
CA ARG A 324 -53.63 24.22 9.60
C ARG A 324 -54.39 22.92 9.85
N LEU A 325 -53.99 22.17 10.87
CA LEU A 325 -54.76 21.05 11.36
C LEU A 325 -56.16 21.61 11.68
N LYS A 326 -57.19 21.07 11.03
CA LYS A 326 -58.56 21.42 11.38
C LYS A 326 -58.76 21.00 12.83
N ALA A 327 -59.02 21.98 13.70
CA ALA A 327 -59.47 21.74 15.07
C ALA A 327 -60.84 21.04 15.04
#